data_AF-A0A9D6VNU8-F1
#
_entry.id   AF-A0A9D6VNU8-F1
#
_cell.length_a   1.000
_cell.length_b   1.000
_cell.length_c   1.000
_cell.angle_alpha   90.00
_cell.angle_beta   90.00
_cell.angle_gamma   90.00
#
_symmetry.space_group_name_H-M   'P 1'
#
loop_
_entity.id
_entity.type
_entity.pdbx_description
1 polymer ?
#
loop_
_entity_poly.entity_id
_entity_poly.type
_entity_poly.pdbx_seq_one_letter_code
_entity_poly.pdbx_strand_id
1 'polypeptide(L)'
;SLDIIEVAGEFKPVIVATLYFMLGHSLDLGWFREQINDYPVETHWDALAREAIRDELDLQHRTLSIGVLKTETHAKSIDTQINTWMEKHHSLVERWRHTLTEMRTLPAINYVMLSVAVRELSDLSQTTRQLAMG
;
A
#
# COMPACT_ATOMS: atom_id res chain seq x y z
N SER A 1 -7.27 -0.19 -13.87
CA SER A 1 -7.92 -0.97 -12.81
C SER A 1 -7.52 -2.42 -13.02
N LEU A 2 -6.80 -3.06 -12.08
CA LEU A 2 -6.84 -4.52 -11.98
C LEU A 2 -8.13 -4.79 -11.22
N ASP A 3 -9.17 -5.23 -11.92
CA ASP A 3 -10.48 -5.37 -11.32
C ASP A 3 -10.43 -6.45 -10.24
N ILE A 4 -10.84 -6.09 -9.03
CA ILE A 4 -11.10 -7.01 -7.91
C ILE A 4 -12.05 -8.16 -8.34
N ILE A 5 -12.85 -7.93 -9.39
CA ILE A 5 -13.71 -8.92 -10.04
C ILE A 5 -12.91 -10.06 -10.65
N GLU A 6 -11.73 -9.79 -11.24
CA GLU A 6 -10.87 -10.80 -11.84
C GLU A 6 -10.28 -11.73 -10.77
N VAL A 7 -9.92 -11.17 -9.61
CA VAL A 7 -9.32 -11.92 -8.48
C VAL A 7 -10.37 -12.74 -7.71
N ALA A 8 -11.63 -12.29 -7.72
CA ALA A 8 -12.73 -12.97 -7.03
C ALA A 8 -13.05 -14.37 -7.61
N GLY A 9 -12.63 -14.67 -8.84
CA GLY A 9 -12.71 -16.02 -9.43
C GLY A 9 -11.54 -16.94 -9.03
N GLU A 10 -10.39 -16.36 -8.68
CA GLU A 10 -9.14 -17.10 -8.43
C GLU A 10 -8.92 -17.38 -6.93
N PHE A 11 -9.31 -16.46 -6.05
CA PHE A 11 -9.06 -16.55 -4.61
C PHE A 11 -10.34 -16.40 -3.79
N LYS A 12 -10.43 -17.16 -2.69
CA LYS A 12 -11.54 -17.01 -1.74
C LYS A 12 -11.51 -15.61 -1.11
N PRO A 13 -12.67 -14.92 -0.95
CA PRO A 13 -12.71 -13.57 -0.36
C PRO A 13 -12.00 -13.44 0.99
N VAL A 14 -12.09 -14.47 1.84
CA VAL A 14 -11.41 -14.50 3.15
C VAL A 14 -9.88 -14.46 3.02
N ILE A 15 -9.31 -15.10 2.01
CA ILE A 15 -7.86 -15.10 1.75
C ILE A 15 -7.43 -13.69 1.32
N VAL A 16 -8.19 -13.09 0.39
CA VAL A 16 -7.92 -11.73 -0.09
C VAL A 16 -8.00 -10.72 1.05
N ALA A 17 -9.05 -10.78 1.87
CA ALA A 17 -9.21 -9.90 3.03
C ALA A 17 -8.07 -10.09 4.05
N THR A 18 -7.70 -11.34 4.34
CA THR A 18 -6.63 -11.65 5.31
C THR A 18 -5.30 -11.09 4.84
N LEU A 19 -4.94 -11.31 3.57
CA LEU A 19 -3.71 -10.76 3.00
C LEU A 19 -3.75 -9.23 2.98
N TYR A 20 -4.87 -8.63 2.58
CA TYR A 20 -5.04 -7.18 2.59
C TYR A 20 -4.76 -6.58 3.97
N PHE A 21 -5.39 -7.11 5.04
CA PHE A 21 -5.16 -6.60 6.40
C PHE A 21 -3.73 -6.85 6.89
N MET A 22 -3.19 -8.05 6.70
CA MET A 22 -1.83 -8.39 7.14
C MET A 22 -0.78 -7.54 6.41
N LEU A 23 -0.92 -7.37 5.10
CA LEU A 23 0.00 -6.55 4.30
C LEU A 23 -0.07 -5.07 4.71
N GLY A 24 -1.28 -4.56 4.93
CA GLY A 24 -1.48 -3.20 5.41
C GLY A 24 -0.83 -2.95 6.77
N HIS A 25 -0.88 -3.95 7.65
CA HIS A 25 -0.18 -3.92 8.94
C HIS A 25 1.34 -3.97 8.76
N SER A 26 1.88 -4.91 7.97
CA SER A 26 3.33 -5.07 7.75
C SER A 26 4.01 -3.85 7.08
N LEU A 27 3.22 -3.01 6.41
CA LEU A 27 3.65 -1.78 5.75
C LEU A 27 3.23 -0.51 6.50
N ASP A 28 2.65 -0.58 7.71
CA ASP A 28 2.19 0.58 8.48
C ASP A 28 1.20 1.50 7.72
N LEU A 29 0.41 0.95 6.78
CA LEU A 29 -0.53 1.75 5.97
C LEU A 29 -1.64 2.37 6.81
N GLY A 30 -1.99 1.74 7.94
CA GLY A 30 -2.94 2.30 8.91
C GLY A 30 -2.44 3.61 9.51
N TRP A 31 -1.17 3.64 9.95
CA TRP A 31 -0.57 4.86 10.48
C TRP A 31 -0.49 5.97 9.42
N PHE A 32 -0.08 5.63 8.19
CA PHE A 32 -0.02 6.62 7.12
C PHE A 32 -1.40 7.19 6.78
N ARG A 33 -2.45 6.35 6.81
CA ARG A 33 -3.84 6.79 6.65
C ARG A 33 -4.28 7.77 7.74
N GLU A 34 -3.87 7.56 8.98
CA GLU A 34 -4.14 8.51 10.08
C GLU A 34 -3.51 9.87 9.75
N GLN A 35 -2.27 9.90 9.25
CA GLN A 35 -1.62 11.17 8.87
C GLN A 35 -2.35 11.90 7.73
N ILE A 36 -2.91 11.16 6.77
CA ILE A 36 -3.75 11.74 5.71
C ILE A 36 -5.02 12.34 6.32
N ASN A 37 -5.69 11.62 7.22
CA ASN A 37 -6.93 12.07 7.83
C ASN A 37 -6.74 13.29 8.74
N ASP A 38 -5.62 13.33 9.47
CA ASP A 38 -5.26 14.40 10.40
C ASP A 38 -4.75 15.67 9.67
N TYR A 39 -4.46 15.59 8.37
CA TYR A 39 -4.08 16.75 7.58
C TYR A 39 -5.18 17.83 7.65
N PRO A 40 -4.83 19.07 8.09
CA PRO A 40 -5.79 20.16 8.21
C PRO A 40 -6.43 20.51 6.87
N VAL A 41 -7.75 20.76 6.90
CA VAL A 41 -8.51 21.20 5.73
C VAL A 41 -9.06 22.59 6.00
N GLU A 42 -8.48 23.58 5.33
CA GLU A 42 -8.89 24.98 5.46
C GLU A 42 -9.72 25.45 4.26
N THR A 43 -9.51 24.81 3.10
CA THR A 43 -10.17 25.15 1.85
C THR A 43 -10.88 23.94 1.23
N HIS A 44 -11.78 24.20 0.26
CA HIS A 44 -12.39 23.15 -0.55
C HIS A 44 -11.34 22.31 -1.31
N TRP A 45 -10.25 22.93 -1.76
CA TRP A 45 -9.17 22.25 -2.48
C TRP A 45 -8.35 21.34 -1.57
N ASP A 46 -8.13 21.72 -0.31
CA ASP A 46 -7.47 20.83 0.67
C ASP A 46 -8.29 19.57 0.91
N ALA A 47 -9.63 19.71 0.96
CA ALA A 47 -10.53 18.57 1.11
C ALA A 47 -10.40 17.60 -0.08
N LEU A 48 -10.42 18.14 -1.30
CA LEU A 48 -10.26 17.34 -2.54
C LEU A 48 -8.88 16.69 -2.61
N ALA A 49 -7.82 17.40 -2.22
CA ALA A 49 -6.47 16.87 -2.24
C ALA A 49 -6.29 15.72 -1.23
N ARG A 50 -6.86 15.85 -0.02
CA ARG A 50 -6.88 14.80 0.98
C ARG A 50 -7.66 13.57 0.52
N GLU A 51 -8.81 13.78 -0.12
CA GLU A 51 -9.61 12.69 -0.71
C GLU A 51 -8.83 11.97 -1.81
N ALA A 52 -8.20 12.70 -2.73
CA ALA A 52 -7.39 12.11 -3.79
C ALA A 52 -6.23 11.26 -3.26
N ILE A 53 -5.53 11.74 -2.23
CA ILE A 53 -4.44 10.98 -1.59
C ILE A 53 -4.97 9.72 -0.90
N ARG A 54 -6.14 9.79 -0.25
CA ARG A 54 -6.76 8.63 0.40
C ARG A 54 -7.18 7.58 -0.62
N ASP A 55 -7.79 7.99 -1.72
CA ASP A 55 -8.22 7.11 -2.79
C ASP A 55 -7.02 6.43 -3.47
N GLU A 56 -5.92 7.17 -3.66
CA GLU A 56 -4.68 6.62 -4.18
C GLU A 56 -4.07 5.59 -3.22
N LEU A 57 -4.02 5.88 -1.91
CA LEU A 57 -3.59 4.89 -0.90
C LEU A 57 -4.42 3.60 -0.97
N ASP A 58 -5.75 3.74 -1.09
CA ASP A 58 -6.66 2.60 -1.21
C ASP A 58 -6.41 1.78 -2.48
N LEU A 59 -6.15 2.46 -3.61
CA LEU A 59 -5.80 1.81 -4.87
C LEU A 59 -4.47 1.05 -4.77
N GLN A 60 -3.45 1.65 -4.17
CA GLN A 60 -2.13 1.02 -4.05
C GLN A 60 -2.16 -0.18 -3.10
N HIS A 61 -2.87 -0.08 -1.97
CA HIS A 61 -3.02 -1.21 -1.06
C HIS A 61 -3.73 -2.40 -1.72
N ARG A 62 -4.78 -2.15 -2.51
CA ARG A 62 -5.47 -3.19 -3.29
C ARG A 62 -4.55 -3.81 -4.33
N THR A 63 -3.84 -2.98 -5.09
CA THR A 63 -2.94 -3.43 -6.15
C THR A 63 -1.80 -4.29 -5.60
N LEU A 64 -1.18 -3.86 -4.49
CA LEU A 64 -0.20 -4.64 -3.76
C LEU A 64 -0.76 -5.98 -3.31
N SER A 65 -1.92 -5.97 -2.64
CA SER A 65 -2.53 -7.19 -2.10
C SER A 65 -2.78 -8.23 -3.20
N ILE A 66 -3.31 -7.80 -4.34
CA ILE A 66 -3.55 -8.67 -5.49
C ILE A 66 -2.23 -9.18 -6.08
N GLY A 67 -1.25 -8.29 -6.22
CA GLY A 67 0.05 -8.67 -6.77
C GLY A 67 0.78 -9.69 -5.91
N VAL A 68 0.82 -9.51 -4.58
CA VAL A 68 1.40 -10.50 -3.65
C VAL A 68 0.71 -11.86 -3.78
N LEU A 69 -0.63 -11.88 -3.82
CA LEU A 69 -1.39 -13.13 -3.99
C LEU A 69 -1.03 -13.85 -5.29
N LYS A 70 -0.83 -13.11 -6.39
CA LYS A 70 -0.54 -13.66 -7.71
C LYS A 70 0.91 -14.12 -7.86
N THR A 71 1.88 -13.49 -7.20
CA THR A 71 3.30 -13.86 -7.35
C THR A 71 3.75 -14.97 -6.39
N GLU A 72 3.14 -15.09 -5.21
CA GLU A 72 3.58 -16.04 -4.16
C GLU A 72 2.64 -17.23 -3.95
N THR A 73 2.07 -17.76 -5.04
CA THR A 73 1.01 -18.81 -5.01
C THR A 73 1.42 -20.13 -4.35
N HIS A 74 2.72 -20.41 -4.22
CA HIS A 74 3.24 -21.67 -3.68
C HIS A 74 3.58 -21.62 -2.19
N ALA A 75 3.44 -20.46 -1.53
CA ALA A 75 3.76 -20.34 -0.11
C ALA A 75 2.71 -21.02 0.77
N LYS A 76 3.16 -21.58 1.90
CA LYS A 76 2.33 -22.40 2.80
C LYS A 76 1.32 -21.59 3.62
N SER A 77 1.51 -20.29 3.74
CA SER A 77 0.63 -19.37 4.49
C SER A 77 0.73 -17.96 3.92
N ILE A 78 -0.26 -17.11 4.22
CA ILE A 78 -0.28 -15.69 3.84
C ILE A 78 0.91 -14.94 4.47
N ASP A 79 1.28 -15.26 5.70
CA ASP A 79 2.47 -14.71 6.35
C ASP A 79 3.74 -14.99 5.52
N THR A 80 3.93 -16.24 5.11
CA THR A 80 5.07 -16.61 4.25
C THR A 80 5.02 -15.91 2.90
N GLN A 81 3.83 -15.74 2.29
CA GLN A 81 3.69 -14.97 1.05
C GLN A 81 4.17 -13.52 1.22
N ILE A 82 3.70 -12.84 2.26
CA ILE A 82 4.06 -11.44 2.52
C ILE A 82 5.56 -11.33 2.81
N ASN A 83 6.13 -12.22 3.63
CA ASN A 83 7.56 -12.19 3.96
C ASN A 83 8.44 -12.45 2.73
N THR A 84 8.12 -13.47 1.92
CA THR A 84 8.84 -13.74 0.67
C THR A 84 8.72 -12.59 -0.32
N TRP A 85 7.54 -11.98 -0.45
CA TRP A 85 7.35 -10.80 -1.30
C TRP A 85 8.17 -9.61 -0.81
N MET A 86 8.20 -9.34 0.50
CA MET A 86 9.00 -8.25 1.09
C MET A 86 10.49 -8.46 0.86
N GLU A 87 11.00 -9.70 0.95
CA GLU A 87 12.39 -10.03 0.65
C GLU A 87 12.73 -9.75 -0.83
N LYS A 88 11.87 -10.15 -1.76
CA LYS A 88 12.05 -9.86 -3.20
C LYS A 88 12.02 -8.36 -3.51
N HIS A 89 11.24 -7.59 -2.77
CA HIS A 89 11.07 -6.14 -2.96
C HIS A 89 11.83 -5.31 -1.92
N HIS A 90 12.82 -5.90 -1.25
CA HIS A 90 13.49 -5.34 -0.06
C HIS A 90 13.87 -3.86 -0.23
N SER A 91 14.52 -3.50 -1.33
CA SER A 91 14.98 -2.11 -1.57
C SER A 91 13.83 -1.08 -1.64
N LEU A 92 12.67 -1.45 -2.19
CA LEU A 92 11.51 -0.56 -2.28
C LEU A 92 10.74 -0.53 -0.95
N VAL A 93 10.61 -1.68 -0.28
CA VAL A 93 10.00 -1.77 1.06
C VAL A 93 10.79 -0.94 2.07
N GLU A 94 12.12 -1.02 2.03
CA GLU A 94 12.98 -0.27 2.95
C GLU A 94 12.89 1.23 2.70
N ARG A 95 12.83 1.65 1.43
CA ARG A 95 12.62 3.05 1.06
C ARG A 95 11.28 3.58 1.58
N TRP A 96 10.20 2.81 1.41
CA TRP A 96 8.90 3.15 1.99
C TRP A 96 8.97 3.30 3.52
N ARG A 97 9.58 2.33 4.21
CA ARG A 97 9.75 2.35 5.68
C ARG A 97 10.59 3.54 6.15
N HIS A 98 11.64 3.88 5.40
CA HIS A 98 12.46 5.05 5.68
C HIS A 98 11.65 6.34 5.59
N THR A 99 10.87 6.52 4.53
CA THR A 99 9.96 7.67 4.38
C THR A 99 8.99 7.79 5.55
N LEU A 100 8.36 6.68 5.99
CA LEU A 100 7.49 6.71 7.17
C LEU A 100 8.26 7.07 8.44
N THR A 101 9.47 6.53 8.60
CA THR A 101 10.32 6.82 9.77
C THR A 101 10.69 8.30 9.82
N GLU A 102 11.10 8.89 8.70
CA GLU A 102 11.36 10.33 8.60
C GLU A 102 10.12 11.15 8.98
N MET A 103 8.95 10.80 8.42
CA MET A 103 7.70 11.50 8.73
C MET A 103 7.36 11.45 10.23
N ARG A 104 7.58 10.31 10.90
CA ARG A 104 7.36 10.16 12.35
C ARG A 104 8.27 11.05 13.21
N THR A 105 9.42 11.50 12.69
CA THR A 105 10.31 12.40 13.44
C THR A 105 9.92 13.87 13.35
N LEU A 106 9.01 14.22 12.45
CA LEU A 106 8.65 15.60 12.17
C LEU A 106 7.50 16.06 13.08
N PRO A 107 7.51 17.33 13.52
CA PRO A 107 6.45 17.88 14.37
C PRO A 107 5.13 18.09 13.62
N ALA A 108 5.18 18.17 12.29
CA ALA A 108 4.02 18.32 11.43
C ALA A 108 4.30 17.69 10.06
N ILE A 109 3.28 17.04 9.51
CA ILE A 109 3.30 16.48 8.15
C ILE A 109 2.53 17.42 7.23
N ASN A 110 3.13 17.75 6.08
CA ASN A 110 2.50 18.59 5.07
C ASN A 110 2.12 17.80 3.82
N TYR A 111 1.37 18.45 2.93
CA TYR A 111 0.89 17.83 1.70
C TYR A 111 2.01 17.30 0.78
N VAL A 112 3.15 17.99 0.73
CA VAL A 112 4.30 17.56 -0.08
C VAL A 112 4.84 16.23 0.44
N MET A 113 4.96 16.06 1.75
CA MET A 113 5.40 14.82 2.38
C MET A 113 4.42 13.67 2.13
N LEU A 114 3.11 13.91 2.26
CA LEU A 114 2.09 12.92 1.93
C LEU A 114 2.20 12.49 0.46
N SER A 115 2.37 13.43 -0.46
CA SER A 115 2.50 13.17 -1.90
C SER A 115 3.76 12.35 -2.23
N VAL A 116 4.88 12.63 -1.56
CA VAL A 116 6.13 11.85 -1.70
C VAL A 116 5.93 10.43 -1.21
N ALA A 117 5.33 10.24 -0.03
CA ALA A 117 5.06 8.90 0.51
C ALA A 117 4.15 8.09 -0.42
N VAL A 118 3.06 8.68 -0.93
CA VAL A 118 2.18 8.01 -1.90
C VAL A 118 2.93 7.59 -3.16
N ARG A 119 3.85 8.43 -3.66
CA ARG A 119 4.67 8.08 -4.83
C ARG A 119 5.56 6.87 -4.57
N GLU A 120 6.23 6.82 -3.42
CA GLU A 120 7.06 5.66 -3.05
C GLU A 120 6.23 4.37 -2.96
N LEU A 121 5.02 4.45 -2.40
CA LEU A 121 4.09 3.33 -2.35
C LEU A 121 3.60 2.91 -3.75
N SER A 122 3.36 3.88 -4.63
CA SER A 122 2.99 3.64 -6.03
C SER A 122 4.09 2.91 -6.79
N ASP A 123 5.36 3.28 -6.61
CA ASP A 123 6.48 2.60 -7.25
C ASP A 123 6.57 1.13 -6.80
N LEU A 124 6.44 0.86 -5.50
CA LEU A 124 6.40 -0.49 -4.93
C LEU A 124 5.25 -1.32 -5.51
N SER A 125 4.06 -0.72 -5.61
CA SER A 125 2.86 -1.35 -6.17
C SER A 125 3.00 -1.65 -7.67
N GLN A 126 3.55 -0.71 -8.43
CA GLN A 126 3.75 -0.87 -9.87
C GLN A 126 4.74 -2.01 -10.18
N THR A 127 5.86 -2.09 -9.47
CA THR A 127 6.83 -3.20 -9.61
C THR A 127 6.19 -4.53 -9.24
N THR A 128 5.45 -4.58 -8.13
CA THR A 128 4.73 -5.80 -7.71
C THR A 128 3.74 -6.27 -8.79
N ARG A 129 2.97 -5.34 -9.35
CA ARG A 129 2.01 -5.64 -10.44
C ARG A 129 2.70 -6.15 -11.70
N GLN A 130 3.85 -5.58 -12.09
CA GLN A 130 4.60 -6.02 -13.27
C GLN A 130 5.05 -7.47 -13.16
N LEU A 131 5.53 -7.88 -11.98
CA LEU A 131 5.91 -9.27 -11.71
C LEU A 131 4.71 -10.23 -11.69
N ALA A 132 3.52 -9.75 -11.33
CA ALA A 132 2.30 -10.57 -11.35
C ALA A 132 1.73 -10.81 -12.76
N MET A 133 2.16 -10.05 -13.78
CA MET A 133 1.70 -10.17 -15.17
C MET A 133 2.67 -10.94 -16.08
N GLY A 134 3.85 -11.29 -15.58
CA GLY A 134 4.87 -12.06 -16.30
C GLY A 134 4.85 -13.52 -15.91
#